data_AF-A0A377C4P7-F1
#
_entry.id   AF-A0A377C4P7-F1
#
_cell.length_a   1.000
_cell.length_b   1.000
_cell.length_c   1.000
_cell.angle_alpha   90.00
_cell.angle_beta   90.00
_cell.angle_gamma   90.00
#
_symmetry.space_group_name_H-M   'P 1'
#
loop_
_entity.id
_entity.type
_entity.pdbx_description
1 polymer ?
#
loop_
_entity_poly.entity_id
_entity_poly.type
_entity_poly.pdbx_seq_one_letter_code
_entity_poly.pdbx_strand_id
1 'polypeptide(L)'
;MIKIGVIADDFTGATDIASFLVENGLPTVQINGVPTGKMPEAIDALVISLKTRSCPVVEATQQSLAALSWLQQQGCKQIYFKYCSTFDSTAKGNIGPVTDALMDALDTPFTVFSPALPVNGRTVYQGYLFVMNQLLAESGMRHHPVNPMTDSYLPRLVEAPIHRALRRRFGTCFRTRCGCRSSRAGSLTARGLPLRGA
;
A
#
# COMPACT_ATOMS: atom_id res chain seq x y z
N MET A 1 -0.04 -11.68 -21.16
CA MET A 1 1.08 -11.45 -20.23
C MET A 1 0.54 -10.59 -19.10
N ILE A 2 0.71 -10.99 -17.83
CA ILE A 2 0.22 -10.19 -16.71
C ILE A 2 1.01 -8.88 -16.63
N LYS A 3 0.30 -7.76 -16.73
CA LYS A 3 0.86 -6.42 -16.57
C LYS A 3 0.99 -6.08 -15.10
N ILE A 4 -0.03 -6.41 -14.29
CA ILE A 4 -0.11 -6.04 -12.87
C ILE A 4 -0.47 -7.26 -12.00
N GLY A 5 0.37 -7.55 -11.01
CA GLY A 5 0.11 -8.53 -9.96
C GLY A 5 -0.19 -7.82 -8.66
N VAL A 6 -1.40 -7.97 -8.14
CA VAL A 6 -1.82 -7.38 -6.88
C VAL A 6 -1.74 -8.43 -5.77
N ILE A 7 -1.13 -8.06 -4.65
CA ILE A 7 -1.17 -8.82 -3.40
C ILE A 7 -2.02 -8.00 -2.44
N ALA A 8 -3.18 -8.49 -2.05
CA ALA A 8 -4.13 -7.78 -1.18
C ALA A 8 -4.17 -8.41 0.23
N ASP A 9 -4.19 -7.56 1.26
CA ASP A 9 -4.16 -7.98 2.67
C ASP A 9 -5.49 -8.54 3.21
N ASP A 10 -6.58 -8.32 2.47
CA ASP A 10 -7.92 -8.82 2.76
C ASP A 10 -8.73 -9.13 1.49
N PHE A 11 -9.87 -9.78 1.69
CA PHE A 11 -10.79 -10.14 0.60
C PHE A 11 -11.55 -8.96 0.03
N THR A 12 -12.09 -8.09 0.88
CA THR A 12 -12.90 -6.95 0.42
C THR A 12 -12.06 -5.95 -0.36
N GLY A 13 -10.85 -5.64 0.10
CA GLY A 13 -9.93 -4.77 -0.60
C GLY A 13 -9.35 -5.39 -1.88
N ALA A 14 -9.29 -6.72 -1.97
CA ALA A 14 -8.97 -7.43 -3.23
C ALA A 14 -10.08 -7.24 -4.28
N THR A 15 -11.34 -7.43 -3.89
CA THR A 15 -12.48 -7.23 -4.79
C THR A 15 -12.60 -5.78 -5.23
N ASP A 16 -12.39 -4.83 -4.32
CA ASP A 16 -12.42 -3.39 -4.59
C ASP A 16 -11.40 -3.00 -5.69
N ILE A 17 -10.13 -3.36 -5.53
CA ILE A 17 -9.12 -3.06 -6.55
C ILE A 17 -9.35 -3.83 -7.86
N ALA A 18 -9.84 -5.08 -7.79
CA ALA A 18 -10.20 -5.84 -8.99
C ALA A 18 -11.30 -5.12 -9.80
N SER A 19 -12.33 -4.58 -9.13
CA SER A 19 -13.39 -3.79 -9.77
C SER A 19 -12.80 -2.56 -10.46
N PHE A 20 -11.94 -1.79 -9.76
CA PHE A 20 -11.29 -0.62 -10.35
C PHE A 20 -10.44 -0.97 -11.58
N LEU A 21 -9.72 -2.09 -11.56
CA LEU A 21 -8.93 -2.53 -12.71
C LEU A 21 -9.82 -2.86 -13.92
N VAL A 22 -10.91 -3.59 -13.70
CA VAL A 22 -11.88 -3.93 -14.76
C VAL A 22 -12.57 -2.69 -15.32
N GLU A 23 -13.05 -1.80 -14.46
CA GLU A 23 -13.69 -0.53 -14.85
C GLU A 23 -12.75 0.37 -15.66
N ASN A 24 -11.45 0.23 -15.49
CA ASN A 24 -10.42 0.96 -16.25
C ASN A 24 -9.82 0.12 -17.41
N GLY A 25 -10.49 -0.96 -17.81
CA GLY A 25 -10.19 -1.70 -19.03
C GLY A 25 -9.10 -2.76 -18.90
N LEU A 26 -8.76 -3.21 -17.69
CA LEU A 26 -7.86 -4.35 -17.47
C LEU A 26 -8.68 -5.60 -17.11
N PRO A 27 -8.77 -6.60 -18.00
CA PRO A 27 -9.30 -7.92 -17.65
C PRO A 27 -8.56 -8.49 -16.44
N THR A 28 -9.30 -8.69 -15.35
CA THR A 28 -8.73 -9.02 -14.04
C THR A 28 -9.37 -10.28 -13.47
N VAL A 29 -8.54 -11.16 -12.91
CA VAL A 29 -9.00 -12.30 -12.12
C VAL A 29 -8.55 -12.13 -10.67
N GLN A 30 -9.45 -12.40 -9.73
CA GLN A 30 -9.13 -12.54 -8.32
C GLN A 30 -9.02 -14.01 -7.93
N ILE A 31 -7.96 -14.36 -7.21
CA ILE A 31 -7.74 -15.67 -6.61
C ILE A 31 -7.66 -15.50 -5.09
N ASN A 32 -8.32 -16.39 -4.35
CA ASN A 32 -8.28 -16.39 -2.89
C ASN A 32 -7.18 -17.35 -2.41
N GLY A 33 -6.24 -16.82 -1.63
CA GLY A 33 -5.05 -17.54 -1.19
C GLY A 33 -3.96 -17.60 -2.26
N VAL A 34 -2.78 -18.13 -1.88
CA VAL A 34 -1.65 -18.29 -2.78
C VAL A 34 -2.00 -19.37 -3.82
N PRO A 35 -1.94 -19.06 -5.13
CA PRO A 35 -2.31 -20.04 -6.15
C PRO A 35 -1.27 -21.18 -6.24
N THR A 36 -1.74 -22.39 -6.57
CA THR A 36 -0.90 -23.57 -6.82
C THR A 36 -0.95 -24.06 -8.27
N GLY A 37 -1.89 -23.53 -9.05
CA GLY A 37 -2.16 -23.96 -10.43
C GLY A 37 -1.54 -23.04 -11.49
N LYS A 38 -1.88 -23.34 -12.74
CA LYS A 38 -1.53 -22.51 -13.90
C LYS A 38 -2.31 -21.19 -13.88
N MET A 39 -1.70 -20.17 -14.47
CA MET A 39 -2.31 -18.88 -14.67
C MET A 39 -3.57 -18.96 -15.55
N PRO A 40 -4.66 -18.25 -15.21
CA PRO A 40 -5.79 -18.08 -16.10
C PRO A 40 -5.38 -17.42 -17.42
N GLU A 41 -5.99 -17.83 -18.52
CA GLU A 41 -5.71 -17.26 -19.85
C GLU A 41 -6.40 -15.90 -20.02
N ALA A 42 -5.90 -15.11 -20.97
CA ALA A 42 -6.50 -13.84 -21.42
C ALA A 42 -6.72 -12.76 -20.33
N ILE A 43 -5.86 -12.70 -19.30
CA ILE A 43 -5.89 -11.66 -18.27
C ILE A 43 -4.73 -10.65 -18.40
N ASP A 44 -5.00 -9.41 -18.00
CA ASP A 44 -4.01 -8.33 -17.91
C ASP A 44 -3.58 -8.07 -16.46
N ALA A 45 -4.45 -8.33 -15.49
CA ALA A 45 -4.12 -8.22 -14.07
C ALA A 45 -4.60 -9.43 -13.27
N LEU A 46 -3.88 -9.73 -12.19
CA LEU A 46 -4.26 -10.77 -11.25
C LEU A 46 -4.23 -10.21 -9.83
N VAL A 47 -5.27 -10.49 -9.06
CA VAL A 47 -5.38 -10.10 -7.65
C VAL A 47 -5.34 -11.33 -6.76
N ILE A 48 -4.33 -11.44 -5.92
CA ILE A 48 -4.23 -12.48 -4.89
C ILE A 48 -4.77 -11.91 -3.58
N SER A 49 -5.89 -12.44 -3.12
CA SER A 49 -6.54 -12.08 -1.87
C SER A 49 -6.00 -12.92 -0.72
N LEU A 50 -5.32 -12.29 0.23
CA LEU A 50 -4.84 -12.94 1.46
C LEU A 50 -5.69 -12.53 2.68
N LYS A 51 -5.37 -13.10 3.84
CA LYS A 51 -5.96 -12.73 5.15
C LYS A 51 -4.87 -12.23 6.08
N THR A 52 -4.09 -11.25 5.63
CA THR A 52 -2.81 -10.88 6.23
C THR A 52 -2.79 -9.52 6.91
N ARG A 53 -3.93 -8.82 7.00
CA ARG A 53 -4.02 -7.52 7.68
C ARG A 53 -3.58 -7.55 9.14
N SER A 54 -4.12 -8.49 9.91
CA SER A 54 -3.98 -8.54 11.38
C SER A 54 -3.47 -9.89 11.90
N CYS A 55 -3.02 -10.79 11.02
CA CYS A 55 -2.34 -12.02 11.43
C CYS A 55 -0.91 -11.70 11.91
N PRO A 56 -0.19 -12.66 12.52
CA PRO A 56 1.21 -12.47 12.90
C PRO A 56 2.08 -12.01 11.71
N VAL A 57 3.01 -11.08 11.96
CA VAL A 57 3.89 -10.48 10.94
C VAL A 57 4.62 -11.52 10.11
N VAL A 58 5.12 -12.58 10.75
CA VAL A 58 5.84 -13.68 10.10
C VAL A 58 4.93 -14.37 9.08
N GLU A 59 3.68 -14.65 9.45
CA GLU A 59 2.70 -15.29 8.57
C GLU A 59 2.34 -14.37 7.39
N ALA A 60 2.07 -13.09 7.67
CA ALA A 60 1.78 -12.09 6.64
C ALA A 60 2.90 -11.96 5.62
N THR A 61 4.14 -11.95 6.10
CA THR A 61 5.34 -11.87 5.26
C THR A 61 5.51 -13.12 4.40
N GLN A 62 5.40 -14.31 5.01
CA GLN A 62 5.53 -15.59 4.29
C GLN A 62 4.48 -15.74 3.20
N GLN A 63 3.20 -15.45 3.49
CA GLN A 63 2.14 -15.53 2.49
C GLN A 63 2.35 -14.51 1.35
N SER A 64 2.78 -13.30 1.67
CA SER A 64 3.02 -12.26 0.66
C SER A 64 4.21 -12.60 -0.25
N LEU A 65 5.30 -13.16 0.31
CA LEU A 65 6.44 -13.64 -0.48
C LEU A 65 6.09 -14.85 -1.34
N ALA A 66 5.25 -15.77 -0.85
CA ALA A 66 4.75 -16.88 -1.64
C ALA A 66 3.88 -16.41 -2.82
N ALA A 67 3.00 -15.43 -2.59
CA ALA A 67 2.21 -14.78 -3.64
C ALA A 67 3.10 -14.06 -4.67
N LEU A 68 4.11 -13.32 -4.21
CA LEU A 68 5.10 -12.65 -5.08
C LEU A 68 5.83 -13.66 -5.95
N SER A 69 6.37 -14.72 -5.35
CA SER A 69 7.12 -15.77 -6.08
C SER A 69 6.26 -16.40 -7.17
N TRP A 70 4.98 -16.72 -6.86
CA TRP A 70 4.06 -17.24 -7.86
C TRP A 70 3.81 -16.24 -9.00
N LEU A 71 3.60 -14.95 -8.69
CA LEU A 71 3.41 -13.90 -9.70
C LEU A 71 4.64 -13.74 -10.61
N GLN A 72 5.85 -13.81 -10.04
CA GLN A 72 7.09 -13.74 -10.81
C GLN A 72 7.26 -14.94 -11.75
N GLN A 73 6.88 -16.15 -11.31
CA GLN A 73 6.88 -17.35 -12.16
C GLN A 73 5.94 -17.23 -13.35
N GLN A 74 4.86 -16.44 -13.24
CA GLN A 74 3.96 -16.14 -14.36
C GLN A 74 4.45 -14.96 -15.25
N GLY A 75 5.64 -14.43 -14.99
CA GLY A 75 6.23 -13.33 -15.74
C GLY A 75 5.63 -11.96 -15.43
N CYS A 76 4.97 -11.80 -14.28
CA CYS A 76 4.46 -10.51 -13.84
C CYS A 76 5.61 -9.54 -13.55
N LYS A 77 5.55 -8.33 -14.13
CA LYS A 77 6.62 -7.33 -14.00
C LYS A 77 6.34 -6.23 -12.99
N GLN A 78 5.06 -5.94 -12.72
CA GLN A 78 4.66 -4.88 -11.80
C GLN A 78 3.85 -5.47 -10.65
N ILE A 79 4.34 -5.25 -9.44
CA ILE A 79 3.69 -5.71 -8.21
C ILE A 79 3.03 -4.54 -7.51
N TYR A 80 1.78 -4.74 -7.08
CA TYR A 80 1.02 -3.78 -6.30
C TYR A 80 0.63 -4.40 -4.97
N PHE A 81 1.17 -3.89 -3.86
CA PHE A 81 0.74 -4.29 -2.54
C PHE A 81 -0.48 -3.46 -2.12
N LYS A 82 -1.65 -4.10 -2.04
CA LYS A 82 -2.92 -3.49 -1.67
C LYS A 82 -3.20 -3.71 -0.18
N TYR A 83 -3.39 -2.61 0.53
CA TYR A 83 -3.82 -2.55 1.93
C TYR A 83 -5.03 -1.60 2.08
N CYS A 84 -5.59 -1.50 3.28
CA CYS A 84 -6.78 -0.66 3.53
C CYS A 84 -6.52 0.84 3.27
N SER A 85 -7.51 1.56 2.74
CA SER A 85 -7.42 3.01 2.48
C SER A 85 -7.35 3.86 3.75
N THR A 86 -7.68 3.29 4.90
CA THR A 86 -7.53 3.89 6.23
C THR A 86 -6.23 3.51 6.94
N PHE A 87 -5.31 2.84 6.22
CA PHE A 87 -3.99 2.47 6.71
C PHE A 87 -3.98 1.54 7.93
N ASP A 88 -5.02 0.72 8.06
CA ASP A 88 -5.27 -0.23 9.13
C ASP A 88 -4.05 -1.09 9.46
N SER A 89 -3.37 -0.73 10.54
CA SER A 89 -2.19 -1.42 11.02
C SER A 89 -1.92 -1.04 12.47
N THR A 90 -1.02 -1.78 13.11
CA THR A 90 -0.44 -1.40 14.39
C THR A 90 1.03 -1.05 14.19
N ALA A 91 1.70 -0.54 15.23
CA ALA A 91 3.15 -0.37 15.21
C ALA A 91 3.94 -1.66 14.91
N LYS A 92 3.32 -2.84 15.02
CA LYS A 92 3.93 -4.12 14.66
C LYS A 92 3.77 -4.47 13.18
N GLY A 93 2.89 -3.79 12.45
CA GLY A 93 2.59 -4.08 11.05
C GLY A 93 1.10 -4.30 10.76
N ASN A 94 0.75 -4.90 9.62
CA ASN A 94 1.63 -5.64 8.70
C ASN A 94 2.13 -4.85 7.49
N ILE A 95 1.64 -3.64 7.26
CA ILE A 95 1.97 -2.85 6.06
C ILE A 95 3.49 -2.65 5.89
N GLY A 96 4.16 -2.14 6.93
CA GLY A 96 5.60 -1.89 6.90
C GLY A 96 6.45 -3.14 6.68
N PRO A 97 6.37 -4.16 7.54
CA PRO A 97 7.16 -5.40 7.40
C PRO A 97 6.95 -6.12 6.07
N VAL A 98 5.71 -6.23 5.59
CA VAL A 98 5.42 -6.87 4.30
C VAL A 98 6.01 -6.04 3.15
N THR A 99 5.91 -4.70 3.21
CA THR A 99 6.51 -3.84 2.20
C THR A 99 8.01 -4.05 2.11
N ASP A 100 8.71 -4.11 3.24
CA ASP A 100 10.16 -4.29 3.27
C ASP A 100 10.58 -5.65 2.71
N ALA A 101 9.88 -6.72 3.10
CA ALA A 101 10.15 -8.05 2.56
C ALA A 101 9.92 -8.12 1.05
N LEU A 102 8.85 -7.49 0.54
CA LEU A 102 8.58 -7.42 -0.90
C LEU A 102 9.65 -6.59 -1.63
N MET A 103 10.09 -5.47 -1.04
CA MET A 103 11.14 -4.63 -1.62
C MET A 103 12.48 -5.36 -1.69
N ASP A 104 12.85 -6.10 -0.64
CA ASP A 104 14.05 -6.92 -0.59
C ASP A 104 14.00 -8.05 -1.64
N ALA A 105 12.86 -8.73 -1.78
CA ALA A 105 12.69 -9.80 -2.77
C ALA A 105 12.64 -9.29 -4.24
N LEU A 106 12.25 -8.04 -4.44
CA LEU A 106 12.23 -7.37 -5.74
C LEU A 106 13.51 -6.58 -6.05
N ASP A 107 14.47 -6.53 -5.13
CA ASP A 107 15.68 -5.72 -5.21
C ASP A 107 15.39 -4.24 -5.57
N THR A 108 14.36 -3.66 -4.95
CA THR A 108 14.02 -2.24 -5.15
C THR A 108 14.41 -1.37 -3.95
N PRO A 109 15.13 -0.26 -4.16
CA PRO A 109 15.53 0.63 -3.08
C PRO A 109 14.42 1.60 -2.64
N PHE A 110 13.30 1.63 -3.35
CA PHE A 110 12.27 2.67 -3.18
C PHE A 110 10.86 2.19 -3.53
N THR A 111 9.86 2.66 -2.75
CA THR A 111 8.44 2.47 -3.04
C THR A 111 7.59 3.66 -2.59
N VAL A 112 6.31 3.64 -2.97
CA VAL A 112 5.32 4.69 -2.67
C VAL A 112 4.16 4.14 -1.85
N PHE A 113 3.73 4.90 -0.85
CA PHE A 113 2.47 4.68 -0.14
C PHE A 113 1.42 5.66 -0.65
N SER A 114 0.27 5.14 -1.07
CA SER A 114 -0.84 5.95 -1.59
C SER A 114 -2.19 5.36 -1.21
N PRO A 115 -2.62 5.50 0.07
CA PRO A 115 -3.92 4.99 0.52
C PRO A 115 -5.11 5.86 0.06
N ALA A 116 -4.85 7.00 -0.58
CA ALA A 116 -5.89 7.95 -0.99
C ALA A 116 -6.85 7.32 -2.02
N LEU A 117 -8.14 7.46 -1.77
CA LEU A 117 -9.22 7.16 -2.69
C LEU A 117 -10.29 8.26 -2.56
N PRO A 118 -10.12 9.40 -3.25
CA PRO A 118 -10.94 10.60 -3.02
C PRO A 118 -12.43 10.40 -3.27
N VAL A 119 -12.82 9.51 -4.20
CA VAL A 119 -14.23 9.16 -4.46
C VAL A 119 -14.91 8.58 -3.22
N ASN A 120 -14.15 7.87 -2.38
CA ASN A 120 -14.61 7.32 -1.10
C ASN A 120 -14.27 8.24 0.07
N GLY A 121 -13.88 9.50 -0.16
CA GLY A 121 -13.56 10.45 0.91
C GLY A 121 -12.24 10.16 1.64
N ARG A 122 -11.32 9.41 1.05
CA ARG A 122 -9.97 9.21 1.61
C ARG A 122 -8.99 10.10 0.86
N THR A 123 -8.40 11.08 1.54
CA THR A 123 -7.46 12.03 0.92
C THR A 123 -6.18 12.14 1.74
N VAL A 124 -5.06 12.44 1.07
CA VAL A 124 -3.77 12.63 1.73
C VAL A 124 -3.24 14.02 1.38
N TYR A 125 -2.92 14.80 2.40
CA TYR A 125 -2.36 16.14 2.28
C TYR A 125 -1.15 16.27 3.20
N GLN A 126 0.02 16.62 2.64
CA GLN A 126 1.28 16.76 3.39
C GLN A 126 1.63 15.54 4.26
N GLY A 127 1.30 14.33 3.80
CA GLY A 127 1.52 13.08 4.53
C GLY A 127 0.47 12.76 5.59
N TYR A 128 -0.50 13.65 5.86
CA TYR A 128 -1.63 13.40 6.74
C TYR A 128 -2.79 12.76 5.96
N LEU A 129 -3.33 11.66 6.50
CA LEU A 129 -4.51 10.99 5.96
C LEU A 129 -5.78 11.56 6.58
N PHE A 130 -6.73 11.90 5.72
CA PHE A 130 -8.06 12.39 6.06
C PHE A 130 -9.11 11.36 5.67
N VAL A 131 -10.08 11.17 6.58
CA VAL A 131 -11.30 10.41 6.34
C VAL A 131 -12.45 11.40 6.34
N MET A 132 -13.09 11.57 5.18
CA MET A 132 -14.04 12.65 4.93
C MET A 132 -13.40 14.01 5.21
N ASN A 133 -13.94 14.76 6.17
CA ASN A 133 -13.47 16.08 6.60
C ASN A 133 -12.63 16.05 7.88
N GLN A 134 -12.27 14.86 8.40
CA GLN A 134 -11.54 14.69 9.65
C GLN A 134 -10.18 14.05 9.43
N LEU A 135 -9.23 14.31 10.32
CA LEU A 135 -7.99 13.55 10.40
C LEU A 135 -8.31 12.09 10.76
N LEU A 136 -7.49 11.14 10.29
CA LEU A 136 -7.66 9.70 10.57
C LEU A 136 -7.91 9.42 12.07
N ALA A 137 -7.09 10.03 12.93
CA ALA A 137 -7.12 9.85 14.38
C ALA A 137 -8.29 10.53 15.11
N GLU A 138 -9.06 11.33 14.38
CA GLU A 138 -10.27 12.02 14.84
C GLU A 138 -11.54 11.41 14.23
N SER A 139 -11.38 10.48 13.28
CA SER A 139 -12.48 9.75 12.66
C SER A 139 -12.91 8.55 13.50
N GLY A 140 -13.92 7.81 13.04
CA GLY A 140 -14.33 6.54 13.65
C GLY A 140 -13.18 5.50 13.74
N MET A 141 -12.14 5.62 12.91
CA MET A 141 -10.97 4.73 12.95
C MET A 141 -10.17 4.83 14.25
N ARG A 142 -10.32 5.92 15.02
CA ARG A 142 -9.71 6.06 16.35
C ARG A 142 -10.07 4.91 17.29
N HIS A 143 -11.30 4.42 17.19
CA HIS A 143 -11.85 3.36 18.05
C HIS A 143 -12.07 2.06 17.29
N HIS A 144 -11.36 1.87 16.17
CA HIS A 144 -11.47 0.65 15.39
C HIS A 144 -11.13 -0.58 16.26
N PRO A 145 -11.96 -1.64 16.26
CA PRO A 145 -11.87 -2.72 17.24
C PRO A 145 -10.58 -3.53 17.21
N VAL A 146 -9.95 -3.62 16.03
CA VAL A 146 -8.71 -4.41 15.83
C VAL A 146 -7.47 -3.49 15.74
N ASN A 147 -7.49 -2.51 14.84
CA ASN A 147 -6.38 -1.61 14.57
C ASN A 147 -6.78 -0.13 14.86
N PRO A 148 -6.85 0.30 16.13
CA PRO A 148 -7.21 1.68 16.46
C PRO A 148 -6.14 2.65 15.95
N MET A 149 -6.57 3.61 15.13
CA MET A 149 -5.67 4.56 14.48
C MET A 149 -5.61 5.87 15.28
N THR A 150 -4.54 6.09 16.04
CA THR A 150 -4.40 7.25 16.96
C THR A 150 -3.44 8.34 16.46
N ASP A 151 -2.81 8.14 15.31
CA ASP A 151 -2.03 9.14 14.57
C ASP A 151 -2.55 9.22 13.13
N SER A 152 -2.41 10.37 12.50
CA SER A 152 -2.88 10.62 11.13
C SER A 152 -1.73 10.85 10.14
N TYR A 153 -0.50 11.00 10.62
CA TYR A 153 0.67 11.23 9.77
C TYR A 153 1.27 9.90 9.31
N LEU A 154 1.07 9.60 8.02
CA LEU A 154 1.44 8.31 7.42
C LEU A 154 2.93 7.95 7.60
N PRO A 155 3.90 8.87 7.50
CA PRO A 155 5.31 8.52 7.75
C PRO A 155 5.54 7.91 9.14
N ARG A 156 4.92 8.48 10.20
CA ARG A 156 5.07 7.94 11.56
C ARG A 156 4.37 6.59 11.73
N LEU A 157 3.23 6.38 11.06
CA LEU A 157 2.53 5.09 11.07
C LEU A 157 3.36 3.97 10.43
N VAL A 158 4.26 4.30 9.51
CA VAL A 158 5.12 3.35 8.81
C VAL A 158 6.49 3.20 9.50
N GLU A 159 7.00 4.22 10.18
CA GLU A 159 8.34 4.21 10.78
C GLU A 159 8.41 3.50 12.16
N ALA A 160 7.27 3.25 12.81
CA ALA A 160 7.25 2.51 14.07
C ALA A 160 7.61 1.02 13.89
N PRO A 161 8.44 0.48 14.79
CA PRO A 161 9.87 0.28 14.54
C PRO A 161 10.13 -0.69 13.38
N ILE A 162 10.81 -0.21 12.33
CA ILE A 162 11.31 -1.06 11.24
C ILE A 162 12.81 -0.84 11.04
N HIS A 163 13.55 -1.95 10.89
CA HIS A 163 15.01 -2.04 11.03
C HIS A 163 15.86 -1.41 9.90
N ARG A 164 15.28 -0.74 8.90
CA ARG A 164 16.06 -0.30 7.73
C ARG A 164 15.64 1.08 7.20
N ALA A 165 16.64 1.92 6.93
CA ALA A 165 16.48 3.21 6.25
C ALA A 165 16.25 3.01 4.74
N LEU A 166 15.09 2.47 4.36
CA LEU A 166 14.64 2.43 2.97
C LEU A 166 14.04 3.79 2.58
N ARG A 167 14.29 4.25 1.35
CA ARG A 167 13.69 5.50 0.87
C ARG A 167 12.21 5.24 0.59
N ARG A 168 11.32 5.95 1.30
CA ARG A 168 9.86 5.84 1.15
C ARG A 168 9.29 7.21 0.82
N ARG A 169 8.21 7.25 0.04
CA ARG A 169 7.49 8.48 -0.25
C ARG A 169 5.99 8.27 -0.10
N PHE A 170 5.34 9.29 0.43
CA PHE A 170 3.88 9.31 0.56
C PHE A 170 3.32 10.19 -0.55
N GLY A 171 2.44 9.61 -1.37
CA GLY A 171 1.77 10.32 -2.45
C GLY A 171 0.78 11.35 -1.89
N THR A 172 0.78 12.56 -2.46
CA THR A 172 -0.29 13.54 -2.22
C THR A 172 -1.19 13.52 -3.44
N CYS A 173 -2.50 13.23 -3.30
CA CYS A 173 -3.47 13.44 -4.39
C CYS A 173 -4.35 14.63 -4.01
N PHE A 174 -4.17 15.72 -4.74
CA PHE A 174 -5.10 16.83 -4.73
C PHE A 174 -6.16 16.60 -5.79
N ARG A 175 -7.41 16.91 -5.44
CA ARG A 175 -8.51 16.97 -6.40
C ARG A 175 -8.36 18.25 -7.23
N THR A 176 -7.56 18.22 -8.29
CA THR A 176 -7.67 19.23 -9.35
C THR A 176 -8.87 18.88 -10.23
N ARG A 177 -9.67 19.87 -10.65
CA ARG A 177 -10.82 19.72 -11.58
C ARG A 177 -10.46 19.15 -12.97
N CYS A 178 -9.25 18.65 -13.15
CA CYS A 178 -8.71 18.01 -14.34
C CYS A 178 -7.68 16.99 -13.83
N GLY A 179 -7.91 15.69 -14.05
CA GLY A 179 -7.04 14.51 -13.83
C GLY A 179 -5.99 14.57 -12.70
N CYS A 180 -6.06 13.66 -11.71
CA CYS A 180 -5.06 13.58 -10.62
C CYS A 180 -3.66 13.34 -11.24
N ARG A 181 -2.83 14.41 -11.29
CA ARG A 181 -1.39 14.32 -11.52
C ARG A 181 -0.72 14.29 -10.15
N SER A 182 0.08 13.25 -9.89
CA SER A 182 0.98 13.24 -8.74
C SER A 182 2.04 14.33 -8.93
N SER A 183 2.00 15.39 -8.13
CA SER A 183 2.99 16.46 -8.17
C SER A 183 4.23 16.07 -7.36
N ARG A 184 5.42 16.37 -7.91
CA ARG A 184 6.70 16.09 -7.26
C ARG A 184 6.94 17.07 -6.10
N ALA A 185 6.58 16.72 -4.87
CA ALA A 185 7.10 17.40 -3.68
C ALA A 185 8.55 16.97 -3.40
N GLY A 186 9.52 17.90 -3.46
CA GLY A 186 10.96 17.63 -3.36
C GLY A 186 11.36 16.82 -2.12
N SER A 187 12.41 16.02 -2.26
CA SER A 187 13.02 15.27 -1.16
C SER A 187 13.58 16.24 -0.12
N LEU A 188 12.90 16.38 1.03
CA LEU A 188 13.50 16.96 2.22
C LEU A 188 14.51 15.95 2.77
N THR A 189 15.77 16.11 2.39
CA THR A 189 16.88 15.53 3.15
C THR A 189 17.22 16.53 4.24
N ALA A 190 17.06 16.14 5.50
CA ALA A 190 17.57 16.88 6.64
C ALA A 190 19.11 16.86 6.58
N ARG A 191 19.71 17.81 5.87
CA ARG A 191 21.12 18.19 6.08
C ARG A 191 21.11 19.48 6.87
N GLY A 192 21.58 19.41 8.11
CA GLY A 192 21.77 20.58 8.96
C GLY A 192 22.62 21.63 8.24
N LEU A 193 22.06 22.83 8.12
CA LEU A 193 22.83 24.01 7.73
C LEU A 193 23.67 24.45 8.92
N PRO A 194 24.98 24.70 8.76
CA PRO A 194 25.79 25.27 9.81
C PRO A 194 25.39 26.74 10.01
N LEU A 195 25.08 27.12 11.25
CA LEU A 195 25.00 28.51 11.65
C LEU A 195 26.39 29.13 11.48
N ARG A 196 26.56 29.99 10.47
CA ARG A 196 27.69 30.92 10.40
C ARG A 196 27.21 32.26 10.96
N GLY A 197 27.90 32.71 12.00
CA GLY A 197 27.70 34.03 12.57
C GLY A 197 28.16 35.15 11.63
N ALA A 198 27.50 36.28 11.80
CA ALA A 198 27.99 37.64 11.72
C ALA A 198 27.04 38.49 12.56
#